data_AF-A0A966TLE8-F1
#
_entry.id   AF-A0A966TLE8-F1
#
_cell.length_a   1.000
_cell.length_b   1.000
_cell.length_c   1.000
_cell.angle_alpha   90.00
_cell.angle_beta   90.00
_cell.angle_gamma   90.00
#
_symmetry.space_group_name_H-M   'P 1'
#
loop_
_entity.id
_entity.type
_entity.pdbx_description
1 polymer ?
#
loop_
_entity_poly.entity_id
_entity_poly.type
_entity_poly.pdbx_seq_one_letter_code
_entity_poly.pdbx_strand_id
1 'polypeptide(L)' 'APSTSHLPVRRYVHPDTFKMFEEKAYEMGFAHAAVGAMVRSSYHADQQAHAAAKASSVT' A
#
# COMPACT_ATOMS: atom_id res chain seq x y z
N ALA A 1 4.94 21.00 -7.00
CA ALA A 1 4.09 20.70 -5.83
C ALA A 1 2.63 20.71 -6.28
N PRO A 2 1.72 19.99 -5.60
CA PRO A 2 0.29 20.18 -5.81
C PRO A 2 -0.06 21.67 -5.71
N SER A 3 -1.08 22.11 -6.44
CA SER A 3 -1.53 23.51 -6.48
C SER A 3 -2.99 23.63 -6.03
N THR A 4 -3.45 24.86 -5.82
CA THR A 4 -4.85 25.18 -5.49
C THR A 4 -5.84 24.81 -6.60
N SER A 5 -5.36 24.55 -7.82
CA SER A 5 -6.19 24.04 -8.93
C SER A 5 -6.45 22.53 -8.86
N HIS A 6 -5.80 21.80 -7.94
CA HIS A 6 -6.04 20.38 -7.75
C HIS A 6 -7.27 20.13 -6.89
N LEU A 7 -7.76 18.90 -6.92
CA LEU A 7 -8.89 18.50 -6.08
C LEU A 7 -8.55 18.72 -4.59
N PRO A 8 -9.47 19.32 -3.81
CA PRO A 8 -9.26 19.52 -2.39
C PRO A 8 -9.27 18.19 -1.64
N VAL A 9 -8.47 18.11 -0.57
CA VAL A 9 -8.49 16.96 0.33
C VAL A 9 -9.84 16.92 1.06
N ARG A 10 -10.63 15.87 0.85
CA ARG A 10 -11.94 15.71 1.49
C ARG A 10 -11.86 15.17 2.92
N ARG A 11 -10.83 14.37 3.24
CA ARG A 11 -10.66 13.73 4.56
C ARG A 11 -9.22 13.31 4.79
N TYR A 12 -8.75 13.46 6.03
CA TYR A 12 -7.57 12.79 6.55
C TYR A 12 -8.02 11.52 7.30
N VAL A 13 -7.45 10.38 6.91
CA VAL A 13 -7.91 9.07 7.36
C VAL A 13 -7.20 8.68 8.66
N HIS A 14 -7.94 8.13 9.64
CA HIS A 14 -7.37 7.65 10.90
C HIS A 14 -6.48 6.41 10.67
N PRO A 15 -5.37 6.24 11.40
CA PRO A 15 -4.49 5.07 11.33
C PRO A 15 -5.22 3.72 11.29
N ASP A 16 -6.24 3.52 12.13
CA ASP A 16 -6.99 2.25 12.20
C ASP A 16 -7.70 1.89 10.91
N THR A 17 -8.11 2.88 10.12
CA THR A 17 -8.74 2.61 8.81
C THR A 17 -7.73 2.04 7.82
N PHE A 18 -6.46 2.47 7.90
CA PHE A 18 -5.40 1.87 7.08
C PHE A 18 -5.16 0.41 7.49
N LYS A 19 -5.16 0.11 8.79
CA LYS A 19 -5.04 -1.27 9.29
C LYS A 19 -6.18 -2.17 8.80
N MET A 20 -7.42 -1.68 8.87
CA MET A 20 -8.58 -2.41 8.33
C MET A 20 -8.42 -2.72 6.83
N PHE A 21 -7.91 -1.78 6.04
CA PHE A 21 -7.67 -2.02 4.60
C PHE A 21 -6.54 -3.02 4.34
N GLU A 22 -5.49 -3.00 5.16
CA GLU A 22 -4.40 -3.98 5.07
C GLU A 22 -4.91 -5.40 5.36
N GLU A 23 -5.67 -5.58 6.45
CA GLU A 23 -6.33 -6.85 6.78
C GLU A 23 -7.22 -7.32 5.62
N LYS A 24 -8.02 -6.41 5.05
CA LYS A 24 -8.91 -6.74 3.93
C LYS A 24 -8.14 -7.13 2.67
N ALA A 25 -7.00 -6.51 2.39
CA ALA A 25 -6.17 -6.89 1.24
C ALA A 25 -5.62 -8.32 1.39
N TYR A 26 -5.18 -8.69 2.60
CA TYR A 26 -4.73 -10.06 2.86
C TYR A 26 -5.87 -11.09 2.75
N GLU A 27 -7.08 -10.77 3.23
CA GLU A 27 -8.27 -11.60 3.01
C GLU A 27 -8.59 -11.81 1.52
N MET A 28 -8.27 -10.84 0.67
CA MET A 28 -8.46 -10.92 -0.80
C MET A 28 -7.35 -11.70 -1.51
N GLY A 29 -6.32 -12.16 -0.79
CA GLY A 29 -5.23 -12.96 -1.34
C GLY A 29 -4.05 -12.15 -1.91
N PHE A 30 -3.95 -10.84 -1.62
CA PHE A 30 -2.75 -10.10 -1.98
C PHE A 30 -1.54 -10.60 -1.18
N ALA A 31 -0.45 -10.94 -1.87
CA ALA A 31 0.78 -11.42 -1.22
C ALA A 31 1.48 -10.31 -0.40
N HIS A 32 1.35 -9.05 -0.82
CA HIS A 32 1.90 -7.89 -0.12
C HIS A 32 0.92 -6.72 -0.20
N ALA A 33 0.73 -6.00 0.91
CA ALA A 33 -0.09 -4.80 0.97
C ALA A 33 0.61 -3.75 1.86
N ALA A 34 1.16 -2.70 1.26
CA ALA A 34 1.68 -1.56 2.01
C ALA A 34 0.57 -0.50 2.12
N VAL A 35 0.10 -0.22 3.34
CA VAL A 35 -1.03 0.68 3.58
C VAL A 35 -0.68 1.73 4.63
N GLY A 36 -0.87 3.01 4.31
CA GLY A 36 -0.62 4.12 5.24
C GLY A 36 -0.63 5.49 4.57
N ALA A 37 -0.73 6.55 5.37
CA ALA A 37 -0.91 7.93 4.87
C ALA A 37 0.23 8.43 3.95
N MET A 38 1.46 8.00 4.25
CA MET A 38 2.67 8.41 3.50
C MET A 38 3.11 7.38 2.45
N VAL A 39 2.45 6.23 2.39
CA VAL A 39 2.79 5.18 1.41
C VAL A 39 2.53 5.69 0.00
N ARG A 40 3.45 5.37 -0.91
CA ARG A 40 3.39 5.66 -2.35
C ARG A 40 3.73 4.38 -3.10
N SER A 41 3.45 4.36 -4.40
CA SER A 41 3.63 3.15 -5.22
C SER A 41 5.06 2.57 -5.20
N SER A 42 6.08 3.41 -5.04
CA SER A 42 7.49 2.97 -4.98
C SER A 42 7.96 2.57 -3.58
N TYR A 43 7.14 2.75 -2.55
CA TYR A 43 7.53 2.44 -1.17
C TYR A 43 7.73 0.92 -0.99
N HIS A 44 8.94 0.51 -0.61
CA HIS A 44 9.37 -0.88 -0.49
C HIS A 44 9.18 -1.74 -1.76
N ALA A 45 9.13 -1.12 -2.93
CA ALA A 45 8.90 -1.84 -4.19
C ALA A 45 10.04 -2.84 -4.51
N ASP A 46 11.28 -2.52 -4.14
CA ASP A 46 12.44 -3.40 -4.25
C ASP A 46 12.29 -4.65 -3.38
N GLN A 47 11.91 -4.46 -2.11
CA GLN A 47 11.70 -5.56 -1.16
C GLN A 47 10.54 -6.45 -1.58
N GLN A 48 9.44 -5.85 -2.07
CA GLN A 48 8.30 -6.57 -2.63
C GLN A 48 8.70 -7.39 -3.85
N ALA A 49 9.47 -6.82 -4.78
CA ALA A 49 9.95 -7.54 -5.96
C ALA A 49 10.86 -8.72 -5.58
N HIS A 50 11.78 -8.51 -4.64
CA HIS A 50 12.64 -9.58 -4.12
C HIS A 50 11.85 -10.69 -3.42
N ALA A 51 10.84 -10.35 -2.61
CA ALA A 51 9.99 -11.32 -1.94
C ALA A 51 9.15 -12.13 -2.95
N ALA A 52 8.57 -11.48 -3.95
CA ALA A 52 7.85 -12.15 -5.03
C ALA A 52 8.76 -13.07 -5.84
N ALA A 53 9.98 -12.63 -6.20
CA ALA A 53 10.95 -13.45 -6.92
C ALA A 53 11.34 -14.71 -6.13
N LYS A 54 11.54 -14.58 -4.80
CA LYS A 54 11.80 -15.73 -3.92
C LYS A 54 10.61 -16.69 -3.86
N ALA A 55 9.39 -16.17 -3.71
CA ALA A 55 8.18 -16.98 -3.69
C ALA A 55 8.02 -17.82 -4.98
N SER A 56 8.30 -17.22 -6.14
CA SER A 56 8.25 -17.91 -7.44
C SER A 56 9.31 -18.99 -7.62
N SER A 57 10.44 -18.92 -6.91
CA SER A 57 11.52 -19.91 -7.01
C SER A 57 11.34 -21.16 -6.13
N VAL A 58 10.37 -21.15 -5.22
CA VAL A 58 10.13 -22.22 -4.23
C VAL A 58 8.97 -23.15 -4.64
N THR A 59 8.32 -22.88 -5.77
CA THR A 59 7.31 -23.76 -6.40
C THR A 59 7.92 -24.48 -7.59
#